data_AF-A0A7X9M2X3-F1
#
_entry.id   AF-A0A7X9M2X3-F1
#
_cell.length_a   1.000
_cell.length_b   1.000
_cell.length_c   1.000
_cell.angle_alpha   90.00
_cell.angle_beta   90.00
_cell.angle_gamma   90.00
#
_symmetry.space_group_name_H-M   'P 1'
#
loop_
_entity.id
_entity.type
_entity.pdbx_description
1 polymer ?
#
loop_
_entity_poly.entity_id
_entity_poly.type
_entity_poly.pdbx_seq_one_letter_code
_entity_poly.pdbx_strand_id
1 'polypeptide(L)' 'MKQYKVTFYLINGEIGHLLEESSLIRARNKIKNLFEDGGESPLLALSENLVLVKSNVQYFTVMENEGA' A
#
# COMPACT_ATOMS: atom_id res chain seq x y z
N MET A 1 -8.69 16.87 -1.57
CA MET A 1 -8.30 15.47 -1.29
C MET A 1 -8.10 14.80 -2.64
N LYS A 2 -7.06 13.97 -2.78
CA LYS A 2 -6.84 13.12 -3.95
C LYS A 2 -7.20 11.68 -3.58
N GLN A 3 -7.69 10.92 -4.54
CA GLN A 3 -7.98 9.51 -4.34
C GLN A 3 -6.79 8.68 -4.82
N TYR A 4 -6.42 7.68 -4.04
CA TYR A 4 -5.34 6.76 -4.32
C TYR A 4 -5.89 5.34 -4.31
N LYS A 5 -5.57 4.56 -5.34
CA LYS A 5 -5.85 3.13 -5.35
C LYS A 5 -4.69 2.39 -4.70
N VAL A 6 -4.98 1.63 -3.67
CA VAL A 6 -4.06 0.71 -3.01
C VAL A 6 -4.40 -0.71 -3.47
N THR A 7 -3.51 -1.38 -4.17
CA THR A 7 -3.72 -2.78 -4.58
C THR A 7 -2.84 -3.67 -3.73
N PHE A 8 -3.43 -4.60 -2.98
CA PHE A 8 -2.74 -5.63 -2.23
C PHE A 8 -2.65 -6.89 -3.08
N TYR A 9 -1.44 -7.37 -3.30
CA TYR A 9 -1.14 -8.62 -4.00
C TYR A 9 -0.86 -9.69 -2.94
N LEU A 10 -1.76 -10.66 -2.88
CA LEU A 10 -1.75 -11.78 -1.96
C LEU A 10 -1.42 -13.06 -2.72
N ILE A 11 -1.02 -14.11 -2.01
CA ILE A 11 -0.74 -15.43 -2.60
C ILE A 11 -1.96 -15.98 -3.38
N ASN A 12 -3.18 -15.62 -2.97
CA ASN A 12 -4.43 -16.15 -3.53
C ASN A 12 -5.23 -15.15 -4.38
N GLY A 13 -4.64 -14.01 -4.77
CA GLY A 13 -5.32 -13.00 -5.59
C GLY A 13 -4.94 -11.57 -5.23
N GLU A 14 -5.69 -10.60 -5.76
CA GLU A 14 -5.49 -9.18 -5.49
C GLU A 14 -6.73 -8.53 -4.87
N ILE A 15 -6.52 -7.55 -3.99
CA ILE A 15 -7.58 -6.73 -3.38
C ILE A 15 -7.26 -5.26 -3.60
N GLY A 16 -8.17 -4.52 -4.24
CA GLY A 16 -8.07 -3.07 -4.41
C GLY A 16 -8.84 -2.31 -3.33
N HIS A 17 -8.23 -1.28 -2.76
CA HIS A 17 -8.85 -0.36 -1.81
C HIS A 17 -8.66 1.08 -2.26
N LEU A 18 -9.67 1.93 -2.06
CA LEU A 18 -9.56 3.36 -2.34
C LEU A 18 -9.24 4.11 -1.05
N LEU A 19 -8.21 4.93 -1.10
CA LEU A 19 -7.74 5.75 0.00
C LEU A 19 -7.80 7.21 -0.39
N GLU A 20 -8.45 8.04 0.42
CA GLU A 20 -8.39 9.49 0.26
C GLU A 20 -7.23 10.05 1.08
N GLU A 21 -6.37 10.83 0.42
CA GLU A 21 -5.33 11.58 1.12
C GLU A 21 -4.94 12.89 0.41
N SER A 22 -4.19 13.74 1.11
CA SER A 22 -3.71 15.00 0.54
C SER A 22 -2.52 14.86 -0.41
N SER A 23 -1.76 13.77 -0.33
CA SER A 23 -0.62 13.49 -1.22
C SER A 23 -0.25 12.00 -1.25
N LEU A 24 0.49 11.58 -2.29
CA LEU A 24 0.95 10.20 -2.47
C LEU A 24 1.86 9.75 -1.32
N ILE A 25 2.71 10.65 -0.82
CA ILE A 25 3.59 10.39 0.32
C ILE A 25 2.76 10.08 1.58
N ARG A 26 1.70 10.85 1.84
CA ARG A 26 0.81 10.60 2.99
C ARG A 26 0.02 9.31 2.83
N ALA A 27 -0.49 9.04 1.64
CA ALA A 27 -1.16 7.78 1.31
C ALA A 27 -0.26 6.57 1.61
N ARG A 28 1.01 6.61 1.16
CA ARG A 28 1.99 5.56 1.44
C ARG A 28 2.30 5.40 2.92
N ASN A 29 2.60 6.49 3.62
CA ASN A 29 2.92 6.44 5.05
C ASN A 29 1.74 5.89 5.87
N LYS A 30 0.51 6.22 5.49
CA LYS A 30 -0.69 5.69 6.14
C LYS A 30 -0.78 4.16 6.02
N ILE A 31 -0.57 3.63 4.82
CA ILE A 31 -0.55 2.17 4.61
C ILE A 31 0.65 1.53 5.30
N LYS A 32 1.84 2.13 5.19
CA LYS A 32 3.07 1.66 5.85
C LYS A 32 2.88 1.53 7.36
N ASN A 33 2.35 2.56 8.02
CA ASN A 33 2.10 2.56 9.46
C ASN A 33 1.11 1.45 9.86
N LEU A 34 0.07 1.17 9.07
CA LEU A 34 -0.87 0.07 9.35
C LEU A 34 -0.18 -1.30 9.44
N PHE A 35 0.92 -1.49 8.70
CA PHE A 35 1.69 -2.74 8.75
C PHE A 35 2.80 -2.72 9.80
N GLU A 36 3.42 -1.57 10.08
CA GLU A 36 4.44 -1.44 11.13
C GLU A 36 3.84 -1.51 12.54
N ASP A 37 2.65 -0.93 12.76
CA ASP A 37 1.94 -0.98 14.05
C ASP A 37 1.45 -2.41 14.38
N GLY A 38 1.38 -3.31 13.39
CA GLY A 38 1.03 -4.72 13.53
C GLY A 38 2.16 -5.63 14.04
N GLY A 39 3.35 -5.09 14.30
CA GLY A 39 4.39 -5.70 15.15
C GLY A 39 5.23 -6.84 14.55
N GLU A 40 4.82 -7.54 13.49
CA GLU A 40 5.52 -8.78 13.09
C GLU A 40 6.01 -8.87 11.65
N SER A 41 5.82 -7.82 10.83
CA SER A 41 6.16 -7.91 9.41
C SER A 41 7.12 -6.82 8.95
N PRO A 42 8.41 -7.14 8.72
CA PRO A 42 9.32 -6.17 8.15
C PRO A 42 8.86 -5.76 6.75
N LEU A 43 8.81 -4.45 6.50
CA LEU A 43 8.49 -3.89 5.20
C LEU A 43 9.78 -3.63 4.41
N LEU A 44 9.78 -4.00 3.13
CA LEU A 44 10.83 -3.66 2.18
C LEU A 44 10.25 -2.78 1.08
N ALA A 45 10.70 -1.52 1.00
CA ALA A 45 10.38 -0.66 -0.13
C ALA A 45 11.19 -1.13 -1.35
N LEU A 46 10.50 -1.61 -2.40
CA LEU A 46 11.12 -2.13 -3.63
C LEU A 46 11.18 -1.07 -4.73
N SER A 47 10.17 -0.19 -4.80
CA SER A 47 10.14 0.96 -5.71
C SER A 47 9.25 2.05 -5.13
N GLU A 48 9.11 3.17 -5.83
CA GLU A 48 8.22 4.24 -5.42
C GLU A 48 6.84 3.69 -5.02
N ASN A 49 6.22 2.88 -5.87
CA ASN A 49 4.88 2.39 -5.65
C ASN A 49 4.82 0.97 -5.09
N LEU A 50 5.91 0.33 -4.65
CA LEU A 50 5.89 -1.11 -4.32
C LEU A 50 6.53 -1.39 -2.96
N VAL A 51 5.75 -1.95 -2.03
CA VAL A 51 6.22 -2.33 -0.69
C VAL A 51 5.92 -3.81 -0.42
N LEU A 52 6.92 -4.57 0.01
CA LEU A 52 6.83 -6.01 0.35
C LEU A 52 6.76 -6.22 1.87
N VAL A 53 5.84 -7.08 2.30
CA VAL A 53 5.59 -7.52 3.68
C VAL A 53 6.20 -8.92 3.86
N LYS A 54 7.21 -9.07 4.71
CA LYS A 54 8.07 -10.27 4.74
C LYS A 54 7.44 -11.53 5.38
N SER A 55 6.37 -11.40 6.15
CA SER A 55 5.88 -12.54 6.96
C SER A 55 5.00 -13.53 6.18
N ASN A 56 4.52 -13.19 4.97
CA ASN A 56 3.77 -14.08 4.08
C ASN A 56 3.79 -13.63 2.59
N VAL A 57 4.92 -13.08 2.10
CA VAL A 57 5.12 -12.51 0.74
C VAL A 57 3.86 -11.87 0.17
N GLN A 58 3.49 -10.73 0.75
CA GLN A 58 2.41 -9.87 0.25
C GLN A 58 3.04 -8.55 -0.11
N TYR A 59 2.64 -7.93 -1.22
CA TYR A 59 3.08 -6.57 -1.53
C TYR A 59 1.88 -5.69 -1.87
N PHE A 60 2.03 -4.38 -1.69
CA PHE A 60 1.02 -3.44 -2.13
C PHE A 60 1.58 -2.37 -3.04
N THR A 61 0.71 -1.87 -3.92
CA THR A 61 0.98 -0.68 -4.72
C THR A 61 0.03 0.45 -4.45
N VAL A 62 0.52 1.69 -4.51
CA VAL A 62 -0.28 2.91 -4.33
C VAL A 62 -0.14 3.75 -5.59
N MET A 63 -1.24 4.01 -6.28
CA MET A 63 -1.28 4.85 -7.48
C MET A 63 -2.34 5.92 -7.31
N GLU A 64 -2.11 7.12 -7.85
CA GLU A 64 -3.15 8.14 -7.92
C GLU A 64 -4.29 7.61 -8.80
N ASN A 65 -5.51 7.63 -8.29
CA ASN A 65 -6.68 7.26 -9.07
C ASN A 65 -7.07 8.48 -9.90
N GLU A 66 -6.61 8.52 -11.15
CA GLU A 66 -7.14 9.44 -12.14
C GLU A 66 -8.58 9.00 -12.40
N GLY A 67 -9.53 9.65 -11.71
CA GLY A 67 -10.95 9.37 -11.92
C GLY A 67 -11.27 9.44 -13.41
N ALA A 68 -11.87 8.37 -13.93
CA ALA A 68 -12.52 8.38 -15.23
C ALA A 68 -13.72 9.35 -15.22
#